data_AF-A0A834HUS1-F1
#
_entry.id   AF-A0A834HUS1-F1
#
_cell.length_a   1.000
_cell.length_b   1.000
_cell.length_c   1.000
_cell.angle_alpha   90.00
_cell.angle_beta   90.00
_cell.angle_gamma   90.00
#
_symmetry.space_group_name_H-M   'P 1'
#
loop_
_entity.id
_entity.type
_entity.pdbx_description
1 polymer ?
#
loop_
_entity_poly.entity_id
_entity_poly.type
_entity_poly.pdbx_seq_one_letter_code
_entity_poly.pdbx_strand_id
1 'polypeptide(L)'
;MVYLPLILGFSLVAFGYSQDLELQTSISTDYKETTEPVKVTSPITEQLPEKVTEKSIESSIRNALKFLISQRENDWSWRNDTPKVLTALKLLHVYEDVLDDILPSAYELQLSSKQMEIEIVIMLWRHHEIPIAPSQLAEYCLALSALCYDPRQFHGHDLIGTLQHHEAPNDLDFAYLTLAACTARAHVRKKQIRRLLDIANTAKDHNIVAMTILALRCIVMDHRHRNLQHSLRRPSISLARQQQTDGGFGNIYNTALVMQALDDLTELKSYWNKTAAKAYLEGRQDPDGAYTDAGLTSDVLLALIEKGLGVIRLLDCGRHDSDYENNVDIEGLTKSLSAHGNDSEIRNVTVTYTLWIGSNITENCTISITAPRNTSFYTIMQMAMDMDSHFAFEASEWPNGHYVHTLAGYKEEPMGYNYWLLYRLPELPDPSAPPANQLVAPVGVDDLLIEEGDHYLFWYKKL
;
A
#
# COMPACT_ATOMS: atom_id res chain seq x y z
N MET A 1 52.72 9.70 30.45
CA MET A 1 52.61 9.08 29.12
C MET A 1 51.40 9.68 28.45
N VAL A 2 51.64 10.49 27.42
CA VAL A 2 50.65 11.19 26.60
C VAL A 2 51.05 10.89 25.17
N TYR A 3 50.15 10.43 24.31
CA TYR A 3 50.23 10.71 22.88
C TYR A 3 48.84 10.66 22.24
N LEU A 4 48.45 11.82 21.70
CA LEU A 4 47.48 12.06 20.63
C LEU A 4 48.14 11.73 19.26
N PRO A 5 47.39 11.53 18.15
CA PRO A 5 46.85 12.64 17.31
C PRO A 5 45.46 12.32 16.66
N LEU A 6 44.51 13.21 16.28
CA LEU A 6 44.41 14.35 15.31
C LEU A 6 44.94 14.03 13.89
N ILE A 7 44.34 14.33 12.72
CA ILE A 7 43.03 14.80 12.21
C ILE A 7 43.22 14.93 10.66
N LEU A 8 42.14 14.75 9.85
CA LEU A 8 41.91 15.25 8.45
C LEU A 8 42.88 14.82 7.31
N GLY A 9 42.51 14.68 6.04
CA GLY A 9 41.27 14.90 5.29
C GLY A 9 41.54 14.94 3.76
N PHE A 10 40.47 14.74 2.99
CA PHE A 10 40.23 15.12 1.58
C PHE A 10 40.75 14.29 0.36
N SER A 11 39.73 13.78 -0.35
CA SER A 11 39.51 13.53 -1.78
C SER A 11 40.51 14.00 -2.84
N LEU A 12 40.63 13.22 -3.92
CA LEU A 12 40.28 13.66 -5.27
C LEU A 12 40.17 12.50 -6.30
N VAL A 13 39.33 12.79 -7.30
CA VAL A 13 38.82 12.03 -8.44
C VAL A 13 39.90 11.50 -9.39
N ALA A 14 39.64 10.35 -10.03
CA ALA A 14 40.16 10.06 -11.36
C ALA A 14 39.18 9.21 -12.19
N PHE A 15 38.74 9.78 -13.31
CA PHE A 15 38.16 9.10 -14.47
C PHE A 15 39.19 8.14 -15.10
N GLY A 16 38.73 7.01 -15.63
CA GLY A 16 39.55 6.11 -16.44
C GLY A 16 38.70 5.15 -17.25
N TYR A 17 38.39 5.54 -18.48
CA TYR A 17 38.06 4.63 -19.58
C TYR A 17 39.24 3.68 -19.83
N SER A 18 38.96 2.40 -20.09
CA SER A 18 39.78 1.62 -21.02
C SER A 18 38.93 0.55 -21.70
N GLN A 19 38.84 0.68 -23.02
CA GLN A 19 38.62 -0.42 -23.95
C GLN A 19 39.88 -1.28 -24.01
N ASP A 20 39.70 -2.57 -24.33
CA ASP A 20 40.54 -3.46 -25.15
C ASP A 20 39.74 -4.79 -25.19
N LEU A 21 39.05 -5.18 -26.28
CA LEU A 21 39.48 -5.60 -27.63
C LEU A 21 40.36 -6.87 -27.64
N GLU A 22 40.05 -7.72 -28.62
CA GLU A 22 40.61 -9.05 -28.97
C GLU A 22 39.85 -10.25 -28.36
N LEU A 23 39.41 -11.26 -29.11
CA LEU A 23 39.84 -11.72 -30.43
C LEU A 23 38.71 -12.50 -31.12
N GLN A 24 38.37 -12.13 -32.36
CA GLN A 24 37.64 -12.98 -33.29
C GLN A 24 38.59 -14.03 -33.87
N THR A 25 38.22 -15.30 -33.80
CA THR A 25 38.72 -16.33 -34.72
C THR A 25 37.54 -17.09 -35.32
N SER A 26 37.37 -16.83 -36.61
CA SER A 26 36.58 -17.54 -37.60
C SER A 26 37.13 -18.94 -37.88
N ILE A 27 36.28 -19.98 -37.88
CA ILE A 27 36.51 -21.28 -38.55
C ILE A 27 35.12 -21.76 -39.02
N SER A 28 34.72 -21.40 -40.24
CA SER A 28 34.72 -22.23 -41.46
C SER A 28 33.91 -23.52 -41.35
N THR A 29 32.74 -23.48 -41.99
CA THR A 29 31.96 -24.62 -42.49
C THR A 29 32.83 -25.56 -43.32
N ASP A 30 32.80 -26.85 -43.00
CA ASP A 30 33.20 -27.91 -43.93
C ASP A 30 32.13 -29.01 -43.91
N TYR A 31 31.41 -29.12 -45.03
CA TYR A 31 30.44 -30.18 -45.28
C TYR A 31 31.21 -31.43 -45.73
N LYS A 32 31.04 -32.54 -45.01
CA LYS A 32 31.29 -33.88 -45.54
C LYS A 32 30.07 -34.76 -45.32
N GLU A 33 29.38 -35.04 -46.43
CA GLU A 33 28.46 -36.16 -46.55
C GLU A 33 29.23 -37.48 -46.35
N THR A 34 28.66 -38.38 -45.55
CA THR A 34 28.92 -39.81 -45.69
C THR A 34 27.66 -40.56 -45.31
N THR A 35 27.29 -41.46 -46.20
CA THR A 35 26.03 -42.19 -46.36
C THR A 35 25.98 -43.47 -45.51
N GLU A 36 24.74 -43.94 -45.28
CA GLU A 36 24.30 -45.32 -44.90
C GLU A 36 24.01 -45.64 -43.40
N PRO A 37 23.10 -46.60 -43.08
CA PRO A 37 21.64 -46.38 -43.06
C PRO A 37 20.98 -46.93 -41.77
N VAL A 38 20.01 -46.22 -41.16
CA VAL A 38 19.31 -46.78 -39.97
C VAL A 38 17.78 -46.64 -40.07
N LYS A 39 17.17 -47.80 -40.28
CA LYS A 39 15.90 -48.32 -39.75
C LYS A 39 14.74 -47.33 -39.52
N VAL A 40 13.73 -47.51 -40.36
CA VAL A 40 12.33 -47.15 -40.11
C VAL A 40 11.86 -47.83 -38.82
N THR A 41 11.46 -47.05 -37.82
CA THR A 41 10.49 -47.47 -36.79
C THR A 41 9.64 -46.26 -36.43
N SER A 42 8.34 -46.51 -36.38
CA SER A 42 7.17 -45.62 -36.29
C SER A 42 7.25 -44.44 -35.28
N PRO A 43 6.55 -43.33 -35.56
CA PRO A 43 6.54 -42.16 -34.68
C PRO A 43 5.76 -42.46 -33.40
N ILE A 44 6.45 -42.36 -32.26
CA ILE A 44 5.83 -42.19 -30.95
C ILE A 44 5.25 -40.79 -30.94
N THR A 45 3.92 -40.71 -30.83
CA THR A 45 3.17 -39.47 -30.68
C THR A 45 3.59 -38.80 -29.38
N GLU A 46 4.47 -37.82 -29.49
CA GLU A 46 4.77 -36.84 -28.46
C GLU A 46 3.49 -36.02 -28.23
N GLN A 47 2.77 -36.33 -27.15
CA GLN A 47 1.55 -35.62 -26.77
C GLN A 47 1.94 -34.21 -26.30
N LEU A 48 1.58 -33.25 -27.14
CA LEU A 48 1.50 -31.82 -26.86
C LEU A 48 0.63 -31.58 -25.60
N PRO A 49 0.92 -30.58 -24.75
CA PRO A 49 0.17 -30.38 -23.50
C PRO A 49 -1.30 -30.11 -23.79
N GLU A 50 -2.16 -30.87 -23.11
CA GLU A 50 -3.61 -30.69 -23.14
C GLU A 50 -3.97 -29.25 -22.79
N LYS A 51 -4.87 -28.69 -23.59
CA LYS A 51 -5.39 -27.34 -23.45
C LYS A 51 -6.09 -27.24 -22.09
N VAL A 52 -5.48 -26.53 -21.14
CA VAL A 52 -6.08 -26.26 -19.82
C VAL A 52 -7.49 -25.71 -20.02
N THR A 53 -8.47 -26.43 -19.50
CA THR A 53 -9.88 -26.00 -19.52
C THR A 53 -10.19 -25.35 -18.18
N GLU A 54 -11.07 -24.35 -18.17
CA GLU A 54 -11.50 -23.66 -16.92
C GLU A 54 -11.99 -24.65 -15.84
N LYS A 55 -12.52 -25.80 -16.27
CA LYS A 55 -12.93 -26.91 -15.38
C LYS A 55 -11.78 -27.56 -14.60
N SER A 56 -10.58 -27.61 -15.16
CA SER A 56 -9.37 -28.13 -14.49
C SER A 56 -8.92 -27.21 -13.36
N ILE A 57 -9.01 -25.90 -13.59
CA ILE A 57 -8.60 -24.89 -12.60
C ILE A 57 -9.58 -24.91 -11.43
N GLU A 58 -10.88 -25.02 -11.73
CA GLU A 58 -11.91 -25.18 -10.71
C GLU A 58 -11.69 -26.45 -9.87
N SER A 59 -11.35 -27.59 -10.47
CA SER A 59 -11.05 -28.80 -9.69
C SER A 59 -9.80 -28.64 -8.82
N SER A 60 -8.78 -27.96 -9.32
CA SER A 60 -7.55 -27.70 -8.55
C SER A 60 -7.82 -26.81 -7.34
N ILE A 61 -8.59 -25.73 -7.52
CA ILE A 61 -9.05 -24.85 -6.42
C ILE A 61 -9.85 -25.65 -5.39
N ARG A 62 -10.78 -26.47 -5.86
CA ARG A 62 -11.65 -27.30 -5.01
C ARG A 62 -10.85 -28.29 -4.16
N ASN A 63 -9.84 -28.94 -4.74
CA ASN A 63 -8.97 -29.87 -4.02
C ASN A 63 -8.10 -29.16 -2.97
N ALA A 64 -7.52 -28.01 -3.34
CA ALA A 64 -6.72 -27.19 -2.42
C ALA A 64 -7.56 -26.69 -1.24
N LEU A 65 -8.80 -26.26 -1.49
CA LEU A 65 -9.71 -25.84 -0.43
C LEU A 65 -10.06 -27.01 0.51
N LYS A 66 -10.37 -28.19 -0.02
CA LYS A 66 -10.61 -29.40 0.79
C LYS A 66 -9.41 -29.75 1.66
N PHE A 67 -8.21 -29.67 1.12
CA PHE A 67 -6.98 -29.84 1.88
C PHE A 67 -6.92 -28.84 3.04
N LEU A 68 -7.09 -27.53 2.78
CA LEU A 68 -7.06 -26.52 3.83
C LEU A 68 -8.08 -26.81 4.94
N ILE A 69 -9.33 -27.13 4.60
CA ILE A 69 -10.34 -27.46 5.62
C ILE A 69 -9.95 -28.70 6.42
N SER A 70 -9.35 -29.71 5.79
CA SER A 70 -8.87 -30.92 6.48
C SER A 70 -7.70 -30.67 7.44
N GLN A 71 -6.90 -29.62 7.20
CA GLN A 71 -5.76 -29.25 8.05
C GLN A 71 -6.15 -28.38 9.25
N ARG A 72 -7.43 -28.02 9.38
CA ARG A 72 -7.91 -27.19 10.50
C ARG A 72 -7.84 -27.97 11.81
N GLU A 73 -7.18 -27.39 12.80
CA GLU A 73 -7.03 -27.98 14.14
C GLU A 73 -8.33 -27.84 14.97
N ASN A 74 -8.38 -28.54 16.11
CA ASN A 74 -9.56 -28.53 17.00
C ASN A 74 -9.88 -27.14 17.60
N ASP A 75 -8.89 -26.26 17.66
CA ASP A 75 -9.02 -24.89 18.12
C ASP A 75 -9.41 -23.91 17.00
N TRP A 76 -9.72 -24.42 15.80
CA TRP A 76 -10.06 -23.64 14.61
C TRP A 76 -8.91 -22.86 13.98
N SER A 77 -7.65 -23.21 14.31
CA SER A 77 -6.43 -22.62 13.73
C SER A 77 -5.80 -23.46 12.61
N TRP A 78 -4.82 -22.88 11.94
CA TRP A 78 -3.84 -23.55 11.06
C TRP A 78 -2.40 -23.33 11.57
N ARG A 79 -2.23 -23.29 12.89
CA ARG A 79 -0.94 -23.02 13.53
C ARG A 79 -0.36 -21.69 13.06
N ASN A 80 0.83 -21.68 12.45
CA ASN A 80 1.48 -20.47 11.95
C ASN A 80 0.81 -19.91 10.69
N ASP A 81 0.02 -20.73 9.98
CA ASP A 81 -0.58 -20.35 8.69
C ASP A 81 -2.01 -19.80 8.84
N THR A 82 -2.55 -19.73 10.07
CA THR A 82 -3.87 -19.17 10.38
C THR A 82 -4.16 -17.86 9.63
N PRO A 83 -3.29 -16.81 9.67
CA PRO A 83 -3.58 -15.56 8.97
C PRO A 83 -3.64 -15.71 7.44
N LYS A 84 -2.77 -16.53 6.84
CA LYS A 84 -2.77 -16.75 5.38
C LYS A 84 -4.01 -17.50 4.92
N VAL A 85 -4.37 -18.56 5.64
CA VAL A 85 -5.56 -19.37 5.33
C VAL A 85 -6.82 -18.52 5.46
N LEU A 86 -6.96 -17.74 6.55
CA LEU A 86 -8.10 -16.84 6.71
C LEU A 86 -8.19 -15.77 5.61
N THR A 87 -7.05 -15.21 5.20
CA THR A 87 -7.00 -14.27 4.08
C THR A 87 -7.50 -14.92 2.78
N ALA A 88 -7.03 -16.13 2.49
CA ALA A 88 -7.45 -16.89 1.30
C ALA A 88 -8.94 -17.24 1.34
N LEU A 89 -9.44 -17.77 2.44
CA LEU A 89 -10.86 -18.11 2.62
C LEU A 89 -11.76 -16.88 2.45
N LYS A 90 -11.35 -15.73 2.98
CA LYS A 90 -12.12 -14.50 2.86
C LYS A 90 -12.16 -13.96 1.42
N LEU A 91 -11.06 -14.05 0.68
CA LEU A 91 -11.02 -13.64 -0.73
C LEU A 91 -11.71 -14.65 -1.66
N LEU A 92 -11.77 -15.93 -1.27
CA LEU A 92 -12.50 -16.99 -1.97
C LEU A 92 -14.02 -16.86 -1.85
N HIS A 93 -14.54 -16.13 -0.86
CA HIS A 93 -15.98 -15.96 -0.67
C HIS A 93 -16.68 -15.30 -1.87
N VAL A 94 -15.94 -14.63 -2.76
CA VAL A 94 -16.48 -14.14 -4.05
C VAL A 94 -16.98 -15.30 -4.95
N TYR A 95 -16.48 -16.52 -4.73
CA TYR A 95 -16.87 -17.74 -5.45
C TYR A 95 -17.82 -18.61 -4.63
N GLU A 96 -18.57 -18.04 -3.68
CA GLU A 96 -19.53 -18.77 -2.82
C GLU A 96 -20.48 -19.63 -3.64
N ASP A 97 -21.07 -19.10 -4.72
CA ASP A 97 -21.99 -19.85 -5.60
C ASP A 97 -21.40 -21.16 -6.17
N VAL A 98 -20.08 -21.23 -6.32
CA VAL A 98 -19.36 -22.38 -6.91
C VAL A 98 -18.81 -23.31 -5.84
N LEU A 99 -18.49 -22.79 -4.65
CA LEU A 99 -17.75 -23.49 -3.59
C LEU A 99 -18.55 -23.63 -2.27
N ASP A 100 -19.85 -23.33 -2.27
CA ASP A 100 -20.75 -23.36 -1.11
C ASP A 100 -20.68 -24.69 -0.33
N ASP A 101 -20.48 -25.81 -1.03
CA ASP A 101 -20.42 -27.14 -0.40
C ASP A 101 -19.14 -27.40 0.42
N ILE A 102 -18.11 -26.56 0.28
CA ILE A 102 -16.80 -26.75 0.92
C ILE A 102 -16.41 -25.54 1.77
N LEU A 103 -16.86 -24.33 1.41
CA LEU A 103 -16.53 -23.13 2.16
C LEU A 103 -17.04 -23.23 3.60
N PRO A 104 -16.24 -22.83 4.60
CA PRO A 104 -16.69 -22.76 5.98
C PRO A 104 -17.91 -21.85 6.12
N SER A 105 -18.88 -22.26 6.93
CA SER A 105 -20.01 -21.39 7.26
C SER A 105 -19.53 -20.10 7.94
N ALA A 106 -20.38 -19.06 7.94
CA ALA A 106 -20.06 -17.79 8.58
C ALA A 106 -19.62 -17.95 10.06
N TYR A 107 -20.24 -18.88 10.80
CA TYR A 107 -19.88 -19.17 12.19
C TYR A 107 -18.52 -19.88 12.31
N GLU A 108 -18.22 -20.79 11.40
CA GLU A 108 -16.92 -21.46 11.37
C GLU A 108 -15.79 -20.47 11.09
N LEU A 109 -16.00 -19.56 10.12
CA LEU A 109 -15.04 -18.51 9.82
C LEU A 109 -14.89 -17.53 11.00
N GLN A 110 -15.97 -17.24 11.71
CA GLN A 110 -15.94 -16.42 12.93
C GLN A 110 -15.12 -17.07 14.05
N LEU A 111 -15.24 -18.39 14.24
CA LEU A 111 -14.44 -19.13 15.24
C LEU A 111 -12.95 -19.06 14.89
N SER A 112 -12.58 -19.32 13.64
CA SER A 112 -11.20 -19.18 13.19
C SER A 112 -10.68 -17.75 13.31
N SER A 113 -11.51 -16.74 12.99
CA SER A 113 -11.17 -15.32 13.21
C SER A 113 -10.91 -15.00 14.68
N LYS A 114 -11.73 -15.53 15.60
CA LYS A 114 -11.52 -15.32 17.05
C LYS A 114 -10.30 -16.05 17.58
N GLN A 115 -10.01 -17.24 17.06
CA GLN A 115 -8.75 -17.93 17.37
C GLN A 115 -7.54 -17.11 16.92
N MET A 116 -7.58 -16.53 15.72
CA MET A 116 -6.53 -15.63 15.23
C MET A 116 -6.35 -14.39 16.13
N GLU A 117 -7.44 -13.78 16.62
CA GLU A 117 -7.35 -12.66 17.58
C GLU A 117 -6.64 -13.09 18.87
N ILE A 118 -6.92 -14.29 19.38
CA ILE A 118 -6.26 -14.83 20.58
C ILE A 118 -4.76 -15.03 20.32
N GLU A 119 -4.37 -15.57 19.16
CA GLU A 119 -2.96 -15.73 18.78
C GLU A 119 -2.21 -14.40 18.78
N ILE A 120 -2.82 -13.34 18.23
CA ILE A 120 -2.23 -11.99 18.23
C ILE A 120 -2.06 -11.47 19.66
N VAL A 121 -3.09 -11.61 20.51
CA VAL A 121 -3.02 -11.17 21.91
C VAL A 121 -1.93 -11.93 22.68
N ILE A 122 -1.79 -13.24 22.46
CA ILE A 122 -0.71 -14.04 23.07
C ILE A 122 0.65 -13.56 22.59
N MET A 123 0.81 -13.27 21.30
CA MET A 123 2.05 -12.74 20.72
C MET A 123 2.44 -11.40 21.35
N LEU A 124 1.47 -10.48 21.51
CA LEU A 124 1.68 -9.19 22.17
C LEU A 124 1.99 -9.37 23.65
N TRP A 125 1.33 -10.29 24.35
CA TRP A 125 1.56 -10.51 25.78
C TRP A 125 2.94 -11.11 26.06
N ARG A 126 3.42 -12.01 25.20
CA ARG A 126 4.71 -12.70 25.36
C ARG A 126 5.90 -12.01 24.70
N HIS A 127 5.73 -10.79 24.19
CA HIS A 127 6.77 -10.10 23.42
C HIS A 127 8.10 -9.85 24.19
N HIS A 128 8.05 -9.84 25.53
CA HIS A 128 9.23 -9.76 26.39
C HIS A 128 10.04 -11.06 26.43
N GLU A 129 9.39 -12.22 26.23
CA GLU A 129 10.04 -13.54 26.20
C GLU A 129 10.47 -13.91 24.79
N ILE A 130 9.58 -13.68 23.82
CA ILE A 130 9.74 -14.05 22.42
C ILE A 130 9.55 -12.79 21.59
N PRO A 131 10.60 -12.27 20.94
CA PRO A 131 10.49 -11.09 20.09
C PRO A 131 9.43 -11.30 19.00
N ILE A 132 8.62 -10.28 18.76
CA ILE A 132 7.61 -10.31 17.70
C ILE A 132 8.32 -10.38 16.35
N ALA A 133 8.08 -11.47 15.60
CA ALA A 133 8.55 -11.60 14.23
C ALA A 133 7.79 -10.61 13.33
N PRO A 134 8.44 -9.62 12.70
CA PRO A 134 7.73 -8.58 11.97
C PRO A 134 6.94 -9.11 10.77
N SER A 135 7.49 -10.11 10.06
CA SER A 135 6.81 -10.78 8.95
C SER A 135 5.51 -11.44 9.41
N GLN A 136 5.55 -12.18 10.51
CA GLN A 136 4.37 -12.82 11.10
C GLN A 136 3.31 -11.79 11.53
N LEU A 137 3.71 -10.70 12.19
CA LEU A 137 2.77 -9.63 12.56
C LEU A 137 2.14 -8.95 11.33
N ALA A 138 2.90 -8.80 10.23
CA ALA A 138 2.37 -8.30 8.98
C ALA A 138 1.35 -9.25 8.33
N GLU A 139 1.53 -10.58 8.45
CA GLU A 139 0.54 -11.57 7.98
C GLU A 139 -0.78 -11.41 8.75
N TYR A 140 -0.72 -11.27 10.08
CA TYR A 140 -1.91 -10.98 10.90
C TYR A 140 -2.57 -9.66 10.52
N CYS A 141 -1.81 -8.60 10.24
CA CYS A 141 -2.37 -7.31 9.83
C CYS A 141 -3.08 -7.39 8.47
N LEU A 142 -2.54 -8.15 7.52
CA LEU A 142 -3.18 -8.41 6.23
C LEU A 142 -4.46 -9.21 6.40
N ALA A 143 -4.45 -10.24 7.25
CA ALA A 143 -5.62 -11.05 7.57
C ALA A 143 -6.72 -10.23 8.25
N LEU A 144 -6.38 -9.39 9.23
CA LEU A 144 -7.31 -8.45 9.86
C LEU A 144 -7.94 -7.52 8.83
N SER A 145 -7.12 -6.94 7.94
CA SER A 145 -7.61 -6.05 6.88
C SER A 145 -8.54 -6.79 5.91
N ALA A 146 -8.22 -8.03 5.54
CA ALA A 146 -9.08 -8.87 4.69
C ALA A 146 -10.42 -9.20 5.37
N LEU A 147 -10.38 -9.47 6.67
CA LEU A 147 -11.55 -9.71 7.52
C LEU A 147 -12.29 -8.44 7.93
N CYS A 148 -11.91 -7.27 7.40
CA CYS A 148 -12.55 -5.98 7.67
C CYS A 148 -12.39 -5.45 9.11
N TYR A 149 -11.32 -5.85 9.80
CA TYR A 149 -10.87 -5.26 11.06
C TYR A 149 -9.74 -4.25 10.81
N ASP A 150 -9.70 -3.15 11.57
CA ASP A 150 -8.61 -2.17 11.46
C ASP A 150 -7.44 -2.58 12.38
N PRO A 151 -6.28 -3.01 11.83
CA PRO A 151 -5.13 -3.41 12.64
C PRO A 151 -4.47 -2.24 13.37
N ARG A 152 -4.80 -0.98 13.05
CA ARG A 152 -4.31 0.21 13.78
C ARG A 152 -5.03 0.41 15.13
N GLN A 153 -6.18 -0.22 15.31
CA GLN A 153 -7.02 -0.11 16.50
C GLN A 153 -7.33 -1.48 17.11
N PHE A 154 -6.45 -2.46 16.93
CA PHE A 154 -6.65 -3.83 17.40
C PHE A 154 -6.67 -3.89 18.93
N HIS A 155 -7.86 -3.96 19.54
CA HIS A 155 -8.06 -4.01 21.00
C HIS A 155 -7.27 -2.92 21.75
N GLY A 156 -7.14 -1.72 21.17
CA GLY A 156 -6.37 -0.61 21.73
C GLY A 156 -4.86 -0.64 21.44
N HIS A 157 -4.38 -1.60 20.66
CA HIS A 157 -3.00 -1.70 20.19
C HIS A 157 -2.88 -1.30 18.72
N ASP A 158 -1.89 -0.47 18.40
CA ASP A 158 -1.54 -0.14 17.02
C ASP A 158 -0.48 -1.13 16.49
N LEU A 159 -0.97 -2.18 15.81
CA LEU A 159 -0.10 -3.20 15.23
C LEU A 159 0.73 -2.64 14.08
N ILE A 160 0.17 -1.73 13.28
CA ILE A 160 0.86 -1.10 12.17
C ILE A 160 1.95 -0.15 12.67
N GLY A 161 1.66 0.63 13.70
CA GLY A 161 2.65 1.45 14.40
C GLY A 161 3.81 0.63 14.92
N THR A 162 3.54 -0.57 15.45
CA THR A 162 4.57 -1.53 15.89
C THR A 162 5.45 -1.99 14.72
N LEU A 163 4.85 -2.35 13.58
CA LEU A 163 5.58 -2.73 12.36
C LEU A 163 6.43 -1.58 11.79
N GLN A 164 5.95 -0.34 11.87
CA GLN A 164 6.64 0.82 11.33
C GLN A 164 7.71 1.40 12.26
N HIS A 165 7.75 0.97 13.53
CA HIS A 165 8.70 1.47 14.51
C HIS A 165 10.15 1.11 14.14
N HIS A 166 10.36 -0.10 13.60
CA HIS A 166 11.66 -0.60 13.16
C HIS A 166 11.59 -1.06 11.70
N GLU A 167 12.47 -0.52 10.85
CA GLU A 167 12.56 -0.98 9.46
C GLU A 167 13.20 -2.37 9.40
N ALA A 168 12.55 -3.33 8.73
CA ALA A 168 13.11 -4.65 8.53
C ALA A 168 14.40 -4.59 7.67
N PRO A 169 15.46 -5.31 8.06
CA PRO A 169 16.71 -5.34 7.30
C PRO A 169 16.57 -6.15 6.01
N ASN A 170 15.79 -7.24 6.03
CA ASN A 170 15.50 -8.06 4.86
C ASN A 170 14.52 -7.33 3.94
N ASP A 171 14.82 -7.28 2.64
CA ASP A 171 14.02 -6.57 1.64
C ASP A 171 12.64 -7.21 1.41
N LEU A 172 12.52 -8.54 1.51
CA LEU A 172 11.23 -9.24 1.40
C LEU A 172 10.32 -8.85 2.56
N ASP A 173 10.82 -8.96 3.80
CA ASP A 173 10.08 -8.57 5.00
C ASP A 173 9.72 -7.10 4.94
N PHE A 174 10.65 -6.23 4.54
CA PHE A 174 10.40 -4.81 4.38
C PHE A 174 9.26 -4.51 3.39
N ALA A 175 9.25 -5.17 2.24
CA ALA A 175 8.17 -5.04 1.27
C ALA A 175 6.83 -5.57 1.82
N TYR A 176 6.86 -6.70 2.52
CA TYR A 176 5.68 -7.32 3.14
C TYR A 176 5.06 -6.42 4.22
N LEU A 177 5.88 -5.89 5.11
CA LEU A 177 5.48 -4.93 6.15
C LEU A 177 4.88 -3.65 5.55
N THR A 178 5.48 -3.16 4.46
CA THR A 178 4.99 -1.95 3.80
C THR A 178 3.65 -2.19 3.12
N LEU A 179 3.44 -3.39 2.54
CA LEU A 179 2.14 -3.81 2.02
C LEU A 179 1.09 -3.87 3.15
N ALA A 180 1.41 -4.47 4.30
CA ALA A 180 0.51 -4.53 5.46
C ALA A 180 0.13 -3.12 5.96
N ALA A 181 1.10 -2.20 6.07
CA ALA A 181 0.82 -0.82 6.44
C ALA A 181 -0.07 -0.08 5.42
N CYS A 182 0.22 -0.26 4.13
CA CYS A 182 -0.55 0.38 3.07
C CYS A 182 -1.99 -0.16 2.97
N THR A 183 -2.18 -1.47 3.11
CA THR A 183 -3.51 -2.10 3.08
C THR A 183 -4.37 -1.65 4.24
N ALA A 184 -3.77 -1.46 5.42
CA ALA A 184 -4.40 -0.84 6.59
C ALA A 184 -4.61 0.69 6.48
N ARG A 185 -4.39 1.28 5.30
CA ARG A 185 -4.50 2.74 5.04
C ARG A 185 -3.63 3.60 5.96
N ALA A 186 -2.53 3.05 6.48
CA ALA A 186 -1.57 3.81 7.25
C ALA A 186 -0.64 4.63 6.34
N HIS A 187 -0.08 5.71 6.88
CA HIS A 187 0.88 6.53 6.16
C HIS A 187 2.19 5.76 5.94
N VAL A 188 2.64 5.65 4.69
CA VAL A 188 3.95 5.10 4.33
C VAL A 188 4.95 6.23 4.14
N ARG A 189 6.06 6.19 4.88
CA ARG A 189 7.04 7.29 4.88
C ARG A 189 7.75 7.39 3.53
N LYS A 190 8.06 8.61 3.08
CA LYS A 190 8.78 8.86 1.82
C LYS A 190 10.11 8.10 1.71
N LYS A 191 10.83 7.90 2.83
CA LYS A 191 12.06 7.09 2.89
C LYS A 191 11.78 5.63 2.50
N GLN A 192 10.70 5.06 3.02
CA GLN A 192 10.31 3.67 2.73
C GLN A 192 9.91 3.51 1.27
N ILE A 193 9.17 4.47 0.70
CA ILE A 193 8.79 4.48 -0.72
C ILE A 193 10.03 4.49 -1.62
N ARG A 194 11.02 5.36 -1.33
CA ARG A 194 12.28 5.39 -2.11
C ARG A 194 13.01 4.06 -2.06
N ARG A 195 13.14 3.46 -0.87
CA ARG A 195 13.75 2.13 -0.72
C ARG A 195 13.03 1.06 -1.54
N LEU A 196 11.69 1.04 -1.54
CA LEU A 196 10.93 0.11 -2.39
C LEU A 196 11.21 0.33 -3.88
N LEU A 197 11.29 1.57 -4.35
CA LEU A 197 11.65 1.87 -5.74
C LEU A 197 13.06 1.40 -6.08
N ASP A 198 14.02 1.55 -5.16
CA ASP A 198 15.39 1.06 -5.34
C ASP A 198 15.43 -0.48 -5.39
N ILE A 199 14.74 -1.15 -4.47
CA ILE A 199 14.62 -2.62 -4.43
C ILE A 199 13.99 -3.13 -5.73
N ALA A 200 12.90 -2.51 -6.19
CA ALA A 200 12.20 -2.93 -7.40
C ALA A 200 13.11 -2.93 -8.64
N ASN A 201 14.09 -2.01 -8.69
CA ASN A 201 15.00 -1.89 -9.83
C ASN A 201 16.30 -2.69 -9.69
N THR A 202 16.67 -3.11 -8.48
CA THR A 202 17.99 -3.73 -8.20
C THR A 202 17.90 -5.21 -7.79
N ALA A 203 16.79 -5.62 -7.17
CA ALA A 203 16.61 -6.99 -6.73
C ALA A 203 16.50 -7.96 -7.92
N LYS A 204 17.10 -9.14 -7.75
CA LYS A 204 17.05 -10.24 -8.74
C LYS A 204 16.13 -11.37 -8.33
N ASP A 205 15.78 -11.44 -7.05
CA ASP A 205 14.88 -12.47 -6.52
C ASP A 205 13.44 -12.15 -6.90
N HIS A 206 12.76 -13.11 -7.54
CA HIS A 206 11.37 -12.98 -7.98
C HIS A 206 10.43 -12.60 -6.83
N ASN A 207 10.65 -13.13 -5.63
CA ASN A 207 9.77 -12.90 -4.47
C ASN A 207 9.88 -11.47 -3.95
N ILE A 208 11.12 -10.99 -3.85
CA ILE A 208 11.40 -9.62 -3.41
C ILE A 208 10.77 -8.64 -4.39
N VAL A 209 10.98 -8.85 -5.69
CA VAL A 209 10.43 -7.96 -6.74
C VAL A 209 8.90 -8.04 -6.76
N ALA A 210 8.30 -9.23 -6.71
CA ALA A 210 6.84 -9.41 -6.72
C ALA A 210 6.18 -8.75 -5.50
N MET A 211 6.70 -8.99 -4.30
CA MET A 211 6.20 -8.36 -3.08
C MET A 211 6.36 -6.83 -3.10
N THR A 212 7.49 -6.34 -3.61
CA THR A 212 7.74 -4.91 -3.77
C THR A 212 6.75 -4.28 -4.75
N ILE A 213 6.43 -4.96 -5.86
CA ILE A 213 5.40 -4.51 -6.81
C ILE A 213 4.03 -4.47 -6.12
N LEU A 214 3.64 -5.49 -5.36
CA LEU A 214 2.38 -5.48 -4.59
C LEU A 214 2.31 -4.30 -3.63
N ALA A 215 3.37 -4.05 -2.85
CA ALA A 215 3.44 -2.93 -1.91
C ALA A 215 3.35 -1.57 -2.62
N LEU A 216 4.14 -1.35 -3.67
CA LEU A 216 4.13 -0.11 -4.46
C LEU A 216 2.79 0.10 -5.18
N ARG A 217 2.16 -0.96 -5.68
CA ARG A 217 0.83 -0.89 -6.28
C ARG A 217 -0.20 -0.43 -5.26
N CYS A 218 -0.17 -0.99 -4.05
CA CYS A 218 -1.02 -0.53 -2.96
C CYS A 218 -0.80 0.98 -2.69
N ILE A 219 0.45 1.44 -2.64
CA ILE A 219 0.80 2.84 -2.37
C ILE A 219 0.26 3.77 -3.47
N VAL A 220 0.38 3.37 -4.75
CA VAL A 220 -0.10 4.15 -5.91
C VAL A 220 -1.62 4.34 -5.92
N MET A 221 -2.37 3.51 -5.19
CA MET A 221 -3.82 3.69 -5.02
C MET A 221 -4.15 4.90 -4.16
N ASP A 222 -3.22 5.38 -3.35
CA ASP A 222 -3.34 6.66 -2.67
C ASP A 222 -3.11 7.79 -3.68
N HIS A 223 -4.05 8.74 -3.75
CA HIS A 223 -3.99 9.88 -4.67
C HIS A 223 -2.68 10.67 -4.53
N ARG A 224 -2.11 10.74 -3.32
CA ARG A 224 -0.84 11.41 -3.00
C ARG A 224 0.37 10.79 -3.71
N HIS A 225 0.25 9.56 -4.20
CA HIS A 225 1.35 8.77 -4.76
C HIS A 225 1.05 8.22 -6.15
N ARG A 226 -0.01 8.71 -6.80
CA ARG A 226 -0.43 8.27 -8.14
C ARG A 226 0.66 8.49 -9.20
N ASN A 227 1.51 9.50 -9.03
CA ASN A 227 2.65 9.78 -9.89
C ASN A 227 3.69 8.64 -9.95
N LEU A 228 3.71 7.74 -8.96
CA LEU A 228 4.63 6.60 -8.93
C LEU A 228 4.21 5.47 -9.88
N GLN A 229 3.01 5.52 -10.47
CA GLN A 229 2.50 4.49 -11.38
C GLN A 229 3.49 4.17 -12.52
N HIS A 230 4.11 5.19 -13.12
CA HIS A 230 5.07 4.99 -14.21
C HIS A 230 6.33 4.26 -13.75
N SER A 231 6.72 4.41 -12.49
CA SER A 231 7.90 3.77 -11.91
C SER A 231 7.74 2.26 -11.75
N LEU A 232 6.50 1.77 -11.71
CA LEU A 232 6.19 0.34 -11.63
C LEU A 232 6.32 -0.39 -12.96
N ARG A 233 6.25 0.32 -14.09
CA ARG A 233 6.18 -0.30 -15.41
C ARG A 233 7.43 -1.13 -15.74
N ARG A 234 8.61 -0.54 -15.59
CA ARG A 234 9.89 -1.19 -15.90
C ARG A 234 10.12 -2.46 -15.04
N PRO A 235 10.04 -2.41 -13.70
CA PRO A 235 10.26 -3.61 -12.89
C PRO A 235 9.21 -4.69 -13.16
N SER A 236 7.94 -4.32 -13.41
CA SER A 236 6.90 -5.31 -13.72
C SER A 236 7.12 -6.01 -15.07
N ILE A 237 7.55 -5.28 -16.12
CA ILE A 237 7.93 -5.89 -17.41
C ILE A 237 9.16 -6.79 -17.24
N SER A 238 10.14 -6.34 -16.47
CA SER A 238 11.37 -7.10 -16.20
C SER A 238 11.06 -8.41 -15.48
N LEU A 239 10.11 -8.40 -14.54
CA LEU A 239 9.65 -9.60 -13.84
C LEU A 239 8.86 -10.51 -14.78
N ALA A 240 7.90 -9.97 -15.54
CA ALA A 240 7.06 -10.73 -16.47
C ALA A 240 7.89 -11.53 -17.50
N ARG A 241 8.97 -10.93 -18.02
CA ARG A 241 9.86 -11.58 -19.01
C ARG A 241 10.70 -12.72 -18.44
N GLN A 242 10.75 -12.90 -17.13
CA GLN A 242 11.49 -14.00 -16.49
C GLN A 242 10.69 -15.29 -16.41
N GLN A 243 9.48 -15.33 -17.00
CA GLN A 243 8.72 -16.56 -17.11
C GLN A 243 9.51 -17.62 -17.90
N GLN A 244 9.62 -18.81 -17.34
CA GLN A 244 10.33 -19.93 -17.93
C GLN A 244 9.46 -20.64 -18.98
N THR A 245 10.08 -21.51 -19.77
CA THR A 245 9.40 -22.27 -20.83
C THR A 245 8.37 -23.25 -20.29
N ASP A 246 8.49 -23.66 -19.03
CA ASP A 246 7.51 -24.50 -18.33
C ASP A 246 6.30 -23.71 -17.79
N GLY A 247 6.29 -22.38 -17.99
CA GLY A 247 5.22 -21.47 -17.56
C GLY A 247 5.44 -20.86 -16.17
N GLY A 248 6.41 -21.32 -15.38
CA GLY A 248 6.63 -20.83 -14.02
C GLY A 248 7.70 -19.76 -13.88
N PHE A 249 7.89 -19.31 -12.65
CA PHE A 249 8.94 -18.37 -12.23
C PHE A 249 9.96 -19.05 -11.29
N GLY A 250 10.40 -20.26 -11.67
CA GLY A 250 11.39 -21.07 -10.96
C GLY A 250 10.81 -22.10 -10.00
N ASN A 251 9.94 -21.69 -9.08
CA ASN A 251 9.28 -22.61 -8.13
C ASN A 251 7.82 -22.19 -7.90
N ILE A 252 7.07 -23.02 -7.16
CA ILE A 252 5.63 -22.81 -6.87
C ILE A 252 5.40 -21.49 -6.13
N TYR A 253 6.19 -21.24 -5.07
CA TYR A 253 6.11 -20.02 -4.26
C TYR A 253 6.28 -18.74 -5.09
N ASN A 254 7.36 -18.66 -5.85
CA ASN A 254 7.64 -17.54 -6.75
C ASN A 254 6.53 -17.39 -7.80
N THR A 255 6.07 -18.50 -8.39
CA THR A 255 5.05 -18.47 -9.44
C THR A 255 3.72 -17.92 -8.90
N ALA A 256 3.27 -18.41 -7.74
CA ALA A 256 2.07 -17.92 -7.09
C ALA A 256 2.17 -16.42 -6.77
N LEU A 257 3.29 -15.99 -6.18
CA LEU A 257 3.45 -14.60 -5.77
C LEU A 257 3.59 -13.63 -6.96
N VAL A 258 4.34 -14.03 -8.00
CA VAL A 258 4.49 -13.25 -9.23
C VAL A 258 3.14 -13.11 -9.94
N MET A 259 2.35 -14.19 -10.00
CA MET A 259 0.98 -14.12 -10.54
C MET A 259 0.15 -13.08 -9.80
N GLN A 260 0.13 -13.10 -8.47
CA GLN A 260 -0.59 -12.10 -7.67
C GLN A 260 -0.12 -10.66 -7.96
N ALA A 261 1.19 -10.45 -8.16
CA ALA A 261 1.75 -9.13 -8.43
C ALA A 261 1.37 -8.60 -9.83
N LEU A 262 1.34 -9.47 -10.84
CA LEU A 262 1.15 -9.10 -12.25
C LEU A 262 -0.31 -9.13 -12.71
N ASP A 263 -1.22 -9.75 -11.96
CA ASP A 263 -2.53 -10.13 -12.48
C ASP A 263 -3.40 -8.98 -12.98
N ASP A 264 -3.47 -7.91 -12.19
CA ASP A 264 -4.29 -6.74 -12.53
C ASP A 264 -3.58 -5.78 -13.51
N LEU A 265 -2.35 -6.09 -13.93
CA LEU A 265 -1.58 -5.27 -14.86
C LEU A 265 -1.86 -5.68 -16.30
N THR A 266 -2.99 -5.23 -16.83
CA THR A 266 -3.47 -5.57 -18.19
C THR A 266 -2.45 -5.23 -19.28
N GLU A 267 -1.63 -4.19 -19.09
CA GLU A 267 -0.55 -3.80 -20.00
C GLU A 267 0.54 -4.87 -20.16
N LEU A 268 0.62 -5.83 -19.23
CA LEU A 268 1.68 -6.85 -19.19
C LEU A 268 1.30 -8.16 -19.86
N LYS A 269 0.06 -8.31 -20.33
CA LYS A 269 -0.44 -9.54 -20.99
C LYS A 269 0.40 -9.98 -22.20
N SER A 270 1.19 -9.07 -22.78
CA SER A 270 2.11 -9.35 -23.89
C SER A 270 3.48 -9.86 -23.47
N TYR A 271 3.85 -9.74 -22.19
CA TYR A 271 5.19 -10.09 -21.69
C TYR A 271 5.24 -11.41 -20.91
N TRP A 272 4.09 -11.97 -20.53
CA TRP A 272 3.99 -13.26 -19.86
C TRP A 272 2.66 -13.95 -20.20
N ASN A 273 2.64 -15.26 -20.06
CA ASN A 273 1.51 -16.13 -20.34
C ASN A 273 0.88 -16.62 -19.02
N LYS A 274 -0.20 -15.97 -18.61
CA LYS A 274 -0.98 -16.32 -17.41
C LYS A 274 -1.52 -17.75 -17.43
N THR A 275 -2.01 -18.21 -18.58
CA THR A 275 -2.55 -19.57 -18.73
C THR A 275 -1.48 -20.63 -18.51
N ALA A 276 -0.26 -20.40 -19.02
CA ALA A 276 0.87 -21.30 -18.78
C ALA A 276 1.29 -21.32 -17.30
N ALA A 277 1.23 -20.18 -16.61
CA ALA A 277 1.52 -20.12 -15.17
C ALA A 277 0.46 -20.86 -14.32
N LYS A 278 -0.82 -20.76 -14.69
CA LYS A 278 -1.87 -21.57 -14.06
C LYS A 278 -1.63 -23.07 -14.29
N ALA A 279 -1.34 -23.48 -15.53
CA ALA A 279 -1.00 -24.86 -15.86
C ALA A 279 0.20 -25.39 -15.07
N TYR A 280 1.23 -24.56 -14.90
CA TYR A 280 2.41 -24.87 -14.09
C TYR A 280 2.05 -25.20 -12.64
N LEU A 281 1.13 -24.42 -12.05
CA LEU A 281 0.65 -24.62 -10.69
C LEU A 281 -0.21 -25.89 -10.63
N GLU A 282 -1.23 -26.03 -11.48
CA GLU A 282 -2.10 -27.22 -11.51
C GLU A 282 -1.29 -28.53 -11.61
N GLY A 283 -0.29 -28.58 -12.49
CA GLY A 283 0.57 -29.76 -12.68
C GLY A 283 1.48 -30.10 -11.49
N ARG A 284 1.51 -29.27 -10.44
CA ARG A 284 2.29 -29.48 -9.21
C ARG A 284 1.43 -29.61 -7.96
N GLN A 285 0.13 -29.79 -8.10
CA GLN A 285 -0.73 -30.09 -6.96
C GLN A 285 -0.51 -31.54 -6.53
N ASP A 286 -0.32 -31.75 -5.22
CA ASP A 286 -0.20 -33.07 -4.63
C ASP A 286 -1.55 -33.83 -4.67
N PRO A 287 -1.54 -35.18 -4.59
CA PRO A 287 -2.78 -35.98 -4.68
C PRO A 287 -3.82 -35.67 -3.60
N ASP A 288 -3.40 -35.12 -2.47
CA ASP A 288 -4.27 -34.67 -1.37
C ASP A 288 -4.82 -33.25 -1.57
N GLY A 289 -4.39 -32.55 -2.63
CA GLY A 289 -4.77 -31.19 -2.97
C GLY A 289 -3.78 -30.12 -2.49
N ALA A 290 -2.73 -30.49 -1.75
CA ALA A 290 -1.76 -29.55 -1.22
C ALA A 290 -0.81 -29.02 -2.31
N TYR A 291 -0.18 -27.88 -2.03
CA TYR A 291 0.98 -27.39 -2.78
C TYR A 291 2.28 -27.44 -1.97
N THR A 292 2.22 -27.95 -0.73
CA THR A 292 3.30 -28.31 0.23
C THR A 292 2.74 -28.23 1.65
N ASP A 293 2.32 -27.04 2.06
CA ASP A 293 1.75 -26.73 3.37
C ASP A 293 0.53 -25.80 3.22
N ALA A 294 -0.15 -25.51 4.34
CA ALA A 294 -1.35 -24.68 4.34
C ALA A 294 -1.07 -23.24 3.90
N GLY A 295 0.10 -22.70 4.26
CA GLY A 295 0.53 -21.36 3.88
C GLY A 295 0.73 -21.21 2.36
N LEU A 296 1.56 -22.06 1.74
CA LEU A 296 1.78 -22.02 0.30
C LEU A 296 0.51 -22.39 -0.48
N THR A 297 -0.29 -23.33 0.03
CA THR A 297 -1.58 -23.67 -0.59
C THR A 297 -2.52 -22.46 -0.63
N SER A 298 -2.50 -21.64 0.42
CA SER A 298 -3.25 -20.37 0.47
C SER A 298 -2.73 -19.36 -0.56
N ASP A 299 -1.41 -19.18 -0.67
CA ASP A 299 -0.79 -18.27 -1.64
C ASP A 299 -1.07 -18.70 -3.10
N VAL A 300 -1.08 -20.00 -3.37
CA VAL A 300 -1.45 -20.56 -4.68
C VAL A 300 -2.94 -20.36 -4.98
N LEU A 301 -3.82 -20.55 -4.00
CA LEU A 301 -5.25 -20.27 -4.17
C LEU A 301 -5.49 -18.81 -4.58
N LEU A 302 -4.88 -17.84 -3.88
CA LEU A 302 -4.95 -16.42 -4.22
C LEU A 302 -4.49 -16.14 -5.66
N ALA A 303 -3.47 -16.84 -6.13
CA ALA A 303 -2.97 -16.72 -7.50
C ALA A 303 -3.94 -17.32 -8.55
N LEU A 304 -4.55 -18.47 -8.27
CA LEU A 304 -5.46 -19.15 -9.20
C LEU A 304 -6.79 -18.39 -9.37
N ILE A 305 -7.30 -17.80 -8.28
CA ILE A 305 -8.56 -17.04 -8.25
C ILE A 305 -8.43 -15.59 -8.71
N GLU A 306 -7.22 -15.14 -9.09
CA GLU A 306 -7.03 -13.79 -9.63
C GLU A 306 -7.36 -12.70 -8.59
N LYS A 307 -7.23 -13.03 -7.29
CA LYS A 307 -7.45 -12.13 -6.16
C LYS A 307 -6.27 -12.27 -5.20
N GLY A 308 -5.19 -11.55 -5.51
CA GLY A 308 -4.01 -11.52 -4.64
C GLY A 308 -4.14 -10.56 -3.45
N LEU A 309 -3.07 -10.49 -2.66
CA LEU A 309 -2.96 -9.56 -1.53
C LEU A 309 -3.18 -8.08 -1.91
N GLY A 310 -2.92 -7.71 -3.18
CA GLY A 310 -3.13 -6.35 -3.70
C GLY A 310 -4.59 -5.88 -3.66
N VAL A 311 -5.56 -6.80 -3.61
CA VAL A 311 -7.00 -6.48 -3.58
C VAL A 311 -7.49 -6.12 -2.18
N ILE A 312 -6.76 -6.49 -1.12
CA ILE A 312 -7.21 -6.32 0.28
C ILE A 312 -7.58 -4.86 0.59
N ARG A 313 -6.80 -3.89 0.08
CA ARG A 313 -7.08 -2.45 0.26
C ARG A 313 -8.41 -2.00 -0.37
N LEU A 314 -8.88 -2.70 -1.41
CA LEU A 314 -10.10 -2.39 -2.17
C LEU A 314 -11.35 -3.05 -1.62
N LEU A 315 -11.24 -3.91 -0.59
CA LEU A 315 -12.40 -4.59 -0.06
C LEU A 315 -13.39 -3.57 0.51
N ASP A 316 -14.61 -3.64 0.00
CA ASP A 316 -15.73 -2.90 0.58
C ASP A 316 -16.20 -3.65 1.82
N CYS A 317 -15.80 -3.13 2.97
CA CYS A 317 -16.11 -3.70 4.26
C CYS A 317 -17.46 -3.24 4.82
N GLY A 318 -18.30 -2.58 4.01
CA GLY A 318 -19.56 -1.99 4.46
C GLY A 318 -19.37 -0.87 5.48
N ARG A 319 -18.10 -0.49 5.74
CA ARG A 319 -17.73 0.74 6.41
C ARG A 319 -17.76 1.80 5.33
N HIS A 320 -18.89 2.50 5.22
CA HIS A 320 -18.79 3.91 4.88
C HIS A 320 -17.71 4.49 5.78
N ASP A 321 -16.65 5.05 5.19
CA ASP A 321 -15.69 5.84 5.95
C ASP A 321 -16.51 6.90 6.70
N SER A 322 -16.77 6.63 7.98
CA SER A 322 -17.48 7.51 8.91
C SER A 322 -16.58 8.66 9.35
N ASP A 323 -15.66 9.05 8.48
CA ASP A 323 -15.09 10.39 8.47
C ASP A 323 -16.06 11.39 7.79
N TYR A 324 -17.19 10.93 7.24
CA TYR A 324 -18.30 11.76 6.73
C TYR A 324 -19.64 11.67 7.48
N GLU A 325 -19.75 10.84 8.52
CA GLU A 325 -20.99 10.72 9.33
C GLU A 325 -20.66 10.74 10.83
N ASN A 326 -20.21 11.90 11.30
CA ASN A 326 -20.46 12.34 12.68
C ASN A 326 -21.52 13.46 12.70
N ASN A 327 -22.49 13.39 11.78
CA ASN A 327 -23.78 14.01 12.05
C ASN A 327 -24.56 13.01 12.89
N VAL A 328 -24.51 13.19 14.20
CA VAL A 328 -25.55 12.68 15.08
C VAL A 328 -26.87 13.15 14.48
N ASP A 329 -27.68 12.22 13.99
CA ASP A 329 -29.06 12.48 13.60
C ASP A 329 -29.80 13.00 14.82
N ILE A 330 -29.84 14.32 14.96
CA ILE A 330 -30.87 15.00 15.72
C ILE A 330 -32.13 14.87 14.85
N GLU A 331 -32.84 13.75 15.08
CA GLU A 331 -34.18 13.54 14.56
C GLU A 331 -35.02 14.79 14.80
N GLY A 332 -35.45 15.39 13.69
CA GLY A 332 -36.63 16.24 13.68
C GLY A 332 -36.38 17.68 13.30
N LEU A 333 -35.87 17.96 12.08
CA LEU A 333 -36.20 19.20 11.35
C LEU A 333 -35.81 19.18 9.86
N THR A 334 -36.08 18.09 9.14
CA THR A 334 -36.01 18.08 7.66
C THR A 334 -37.32 17.61 7.04
N LYS A 335 -38.35 18.44 7.21
CA LYS A 335 -39.45 18.57 6.24
C LYS A 335 -39.30 19.90 5.51
N SER A 336 -38.43 19.94 4.51
CA SER A 336 -38.72 20.63 3.26
C SER A 336 -37.68 20.26 2.22
N LEU A 337 -38.11 19.38 1.33
CA LEU A 337 -37.75 19.29 -0.08
C LEU A 337 -36.96 20.49 -0.62
N SER A 338 -35.82 20.23 -1.25
CA SER A 338 -35.53 20.79 -2.57
C SER A 338 -34.68 19.82 -3.39
N ALA A 339 -35.12 19.68 -4.63
CA ALA A 339 -34.73 18.67 -5.58
C ALA A 339 -33.37 18.95 -6.23
N HIS A 340 -32.80 17.90 -6.83
CA HIS A 340 -31.66 17.95 -7.72
C HIS A 340 -31.70 19.12 -8.70
N GLY A 341 -30.58 19.86 -8.78
CA GLY A 341 -30.30 20.84 -9.83
C GLY A 341 -28.83 20.76 -10.22
N ASN A 342 -28.58 20.64 -11.53
CA ASN A 342 -27.29 20.54 -12.20
C ASN A 342 -26.19 21.43 -11.58
N ASP A 343 -25.09 20.82 -11.12
CA ASP A 343 -23.98 21.50 -10.44
C ASP A 343 -22.89 21.92 -11.45
N SER A 344 -23.23 22.86 -12.32
CA SER A 344 -22.29 23.47 -13.27
C SER A 344 -22.28 25.01 -13.21
N GLU A 345 -22.62 25.58 -12.06
CA GLU A 345 -22.43 27.01 -11.79
C GLU A 345 -21.38 27.21 -10.70
N ILE A 346 -20.42 28.09 -10.97
CA ILE A 346 -19.37 28.50 -10.02
C ILE A 346 -20.07 29.27 -8.89
N ARG A 347 -20.46 28.59 -7.83
CA ARG A 347 -21.02 29.21 -6.62
C ARG A 347 -19.88 29.87 -5.84
N ASN A 348 -20.01 31.14 -5.51
CA ASN A 348 -19.09 31.81 -4.57
C ASN A 348 -19.45 31.39 -3.15
N VAL A 349 -18.43 31.15 -2.34
CA VAL A 349 -18.52 30.83 -0.93
C VAL A 349 -17.84 31.90 -0.08
N THR A 350 -18.32 32.10 1.15
CA THR A 350 -17.75 33.03 2.12
C THR A 350 -17.13 32.28 3.29
N VAL A 351 -15.88 32.63 3.61
CA VAL A 351 -15.10 32.05 4.70
C VAL A 351 -14.58 33.12 5.64
N THR A 352 -14.25 32.72 6.87
CA THR A 352 -13.60 33.61 7.83
C THR A 352 -12.14 33.22 8.00
N TYR A 353 -11.23 34.19 7.95
CA TYR A 353 -9.80 34.02 8.17
C TYR A 353 -9.35 34.85 9.38
N THR A 354 -8.79 34.18 10.38
CA THR A 354 -8.30 34.78 11.63
C THR A 354 -6.80 34.56 11.81
N LEU A 355 -6.12 35.55 12.37
CA LEU A 355 -4.73 35.47 12.84
C LEU A 355 -4.69 35.61 14.36
N TRP A 356 -3.96 34.74 15.04
CA TRP A 356 -3.62 34.87 16.46
C TRP A 356 -2.11 34.90 16.64
N ILE A 357 -1.62 35.80 17.49
CA ILE A 357 -0.19 35.96 17.77
C ILE A 357 0.07 35.73 19.27
N GLY A 358 1.05 34.89 19.57
CA GLY A 358 1.48 34.54 20.92
C GLY A 358 0.70 33.38 21.53
N SER A 359 1.35 32.63 22.42
CA SER A 359 0.70 31.50 23.13
C SER A 359 -0.47 31.93 24.03
N ASN A 360 -0.49 33.19 24.47
CA ASN A 360 -1.59 33.79 25.23
C ASN A 360 -2.49 34.70 24.36
N ILE A 361 -2.36 34.63 23.02
CA ILE A 361 -3.17 35.40 22.05
C ILE A 361 -3.13 36.90 22.38
N THR A 362 -1.94 37.50 22.27
CA THR A 362 -1.72 38.92 22.56
C THR A 362 -2.30 39.83 21.48
N GLU A 363 -2.40 39.33 20.24
CA GLU A 363 -3.01 40.03 19.13
C GLU A 363 -3.92 39.06 18.36
N ASN A 364 -5.06 39.57 17.91
CA ASN A 364 -5.96 38.85 17.01
C ASN A 364 -6.53 39.77 15.93
N CYS A 365 -6.75 39.21 14.74
CA CYS A 365 -7.37 39.91 13.62
C CYS A 365 -8.20 38.93 12.82
N THR A 366 -9.39 39.34 12.36
CA THR A 366 -10.32 38.48 11.63
C THR A 366 -10.88 39.22 10.43
N ILE A 367 -10.92 38.54 9.26
CA ILE A 367 -11.49 39.06 8.02
C ILE A 367 -12.41 38.00 7.39
N SER A 368 -13.43 38.44 6.66
CA SER A 368 -14.30 37.56 5.88
C SER A 368 -14.04 37.74 4.38
N ILE A 369 -13.86 36.65 3.66
CA ILE A 369 -13.45 36.65 2.25
C ILE A 369 -14.45 35.81 1.45
N THR A 370 -14.92 36.36 0.33
CA THR A 370 -15.84 35.69 -0.60
C THR A 370 -15.10 35.33 -1.87
N ALA A 371 -15.11 34.05 -2.24
CA ALA A 371 -14.38 33.52 -3.39
C ALA A 371 -15.10 32.33 -4.02
N PRO A 372 -14.78 31.92 -5.25
CA PRO A 372 -15.36 30.72 -5.85
C PRO A 372 -15.17 29.46 -4.98
N ARG A 373 -16.18 28.59 -4.93
CA ARG A 373 -16.07 27.28 -4.26
C ARG A 373 -14.89 26.49 -4.83
N ASN A 374 -14.21 25.70 -3.99
CA ASN A 374 -13.01 24.94 -4.33
C ASN A 374 -11.79 25.81 -4.70
N THR A 375 -11.75 27.07 -4.24
CA THR A 375 -10.53 27.89 -4.30
C THR A 375 -9.56 27.45 -3.19
N SER A 376 -8.26 27.45 -3.48
CA SER A 376 -7.24 27.14 -2.47
C SER A 376 -7.16 28.21 -1.39
N PHE A 377 -6.81 27.82 -0.18
CA PHE A 377 -6.63 28.75 0.93
C PHE A 377 -5.44 29.70 0.67
N TYR A 378 -4.43 29.28 -0.08
CA TYR A 378 -3.34 30.16 -0.52
C TYR A 378 -3.87 31.36 -1.31
N THR A 379 -4.80 31.14 -2.24
CA THR A 379 -5.46 32.24 -2.98
C THR A 379 -6.28 33.13 -2.04
N ILE A 380 -6.90 32.56 -1.00
CA ILE A 380 -7.61 33.33 0.04
C ILE A 380 -6.65 34.21 0.82
N MET A 381 -5.46 33.73 1.16
CA MET A 381 -4.44 34.53 1.82
C MET A 381 -3.98 35.69 0.92
N GLN A 382 -3.85 35.48 -0.40
CA GLN A 382 -3.52 36.55 -1.34
C GLN A 382 -4.62 37.62 -1.37
N MET A 383 -5.88 37.21 -1.45
CA MET A 383 -7.02 38.13 -1.35
C MET A 383 -7.05 38.88 -0.01
N ALA A 384 -6.74 38.19 1.10
CA ALA A 384 -6.67 38.79 2.43
C ALA A 384 -5.61 39.90 2.50
N MET A 385 -4.42 39.63 1.97
CA MET A 385 -3.31 40.59 1.93
C MET A 385 -3.65 41.84 1.11
N ASP A 386 -4.33 41.67 -0.02
CA ASP A 386 -4.76 42.78 -0.87
C ASP A 386 -5.83 43.66 -0.18
N MET A 387 -6.66 43.06 0.66
CA MET A 387 -7.73 43.74 1.39
C MET A 387 -7.24 44.42 2.68
N ASP A 388 -6.34 43.77 3.43
CA ASP A 388 -5.82 44.28 4.69
C ASP A 388 -4.35 43.87 4.90
N SER A 389 -3.50 44.88 5.09
CA SER A 389 -2.07 44.73 5.35
C SER A 389 -1.72 43.86 6.58
N HIS A 390 -2.63 43.69 7.54
CA HIS A 390 -2.39 42.79 8.68
C HIS A 390 -2.27 41.32 8.25
N PHE A 391 -2.79 40.95 7.08
CA PHE A 391 -2.70 39.61 6.51
C PHE A 391 -1.55 39.45 5.51
N ALA A 392 -0.62 40.42 5.45
CA ALA A 392 0.59 40.29 4.67
C ALA A 392 1.40 39.06 5.11
N PHE A 393 1.82 38.26 4.15
CA PHE A 393 2.56 37.03 4.38
C PHE A 393 3.68 36.85 3.36
N GLU A 394 4.68 36.06 3.75
CA GLU A 394 5.73 35.57 2.87
C GLU A 394 5.71 34.05 2.87
N ALA A 395 5.82 33.48 1.67
CA ALA A 395 5.92 32.04 1.49
C ALA A 395 7.12 31.69 0.61
N SER A 396 7.73 30.55 0.89
CA SER A 396 8.73 29.94 0.03
C SER A 396 8.08 28.88 -0.85
N GLU A 397 8.47 28.80 -2.11
CA GLU A 397 8.04 27.70 -3.00
C GLU A 397 8.83 26.43 -2.68
N TRP A 398 8.11 25.36 -2.39
CA TRP A 398 8.65 24.01 -2.22
C TRP A 398 8.03 23.07 -3.25
N PRO A 399 8.64 21.91 -3.55
CA PRO A 399 8.09 20.94 -4.51
C PRO A 399 6.69 20.40 -4.19
N ASN A 400 6.19 20.64 -2.97
CA ASN A 400 4.89 20.20 -2.49
C ASN A 400 3.89 21.37 -2.30
N GLY A 401 4.21 22.58 -2.76
CA GLY A 401 3.40 23.79 -2.55
C GLY A 401 4.16 24.90 -1.80
N HIS A 402 3.44 25.95 -1.43
CA HIS A 402 3.91 27.11 -0.72
C HIS A 402 4.00 26.84 0.79
N TYR A 403 5.18 27.08 1.35
CA TYR A 403 5.39 27.06 2.79
C TYR A 403 5.36 28.49 3.33
N VAL A 404 4.29 28.83 4.06
CA VAL A 404 4.13 30.14 4.68
C VAL A 404 4.98 30.20 5.95
N HIS A 405 5.96 31.09 5.98
CA HIS A 405 6.91 31.21 7.10
C HIS A 405 6.89 32.58 7.79
N THR A 406 6.23 33.57 7.19
CA THR A 406 6.05 34.91 7.77
C THR A 406 4.60 35.32 7.58
N LEU A 407 3.90 35.71 8.64
CA LEU A 407 2.60 36.39 8.55
C LEU A 407 2.57 37.58 9.52
N ALA A 408 1.87 38.66 9.16
CA ALA A 408 1.75 39.86 10.00
C ALA A 408 3.09 40.43 10.50
N GLY A 409 4.18 40.22 9.74
CA GLY A 409 5.54 40.61 10.12
C GLY A 409 6.26 39.67 11.10
N TYR A 410 5.60 38.62 11.61
CA TYR A 410 6.22 37.62 12.47
C TYR A 410 6.70 36.42 11.66
N LYS A 411 8.02 36.22 11.67
CA LYS A 411 8.69 35.10 11.00
C LYS A 411 8.87 33.94 11.98
N GLU A 412 8.72 32.72 11.49
CA GLU A 412 9.00 31.52 12.30
C GLU A 412 10.45 31.49 12.81
N GLU A 413 10.60 31.03 14.05
CA GLU A 413 11.88 30.93 14.74
C GLU A 413 12.10 29.49 15.24
N PRO A 414 12.68 28.61 14.40
CA PRO A 414 12.88 27.20 14.78
C PRO A 414 13.73 27.01 16.04
N MET A 415 14.69 27.90 16.30
CA MET A 415 15.53 27.86 17.52
C MET A 415 14.79 28.34 18.76
N GLY A 416 13.76 29.19 18.58
CA GLY A 416 12.87 29.68 19.64
C GLY A 416 11.63 28.81 19.87
N TYR A 417 11.42 27.80 19.01
CA TYR A 417 10.23 26.96 18.93
C TYR A 417 8.93 27.71 18.60
N ASN A 418 9.01 28.85 17.93
CA ASN A 418 7.83 29.61 17.51
C ASN A 418 7.47 29.28 16.05
N TYR A 419 6.24 28.80 15.84
CA TYR A 419 5.76 28.33 14.54
C TYR A 419 4.38 28.88 14.21
N TRP A 420 4.07 28.96 12.92
CA TRP A 420 2.73 29.23 12.42
C TRP A 420 1.97 27.93 12.20
N LEU A 421 0.82 27.80 12.85
CA LEU A 421 -0.05 26.64 12.70
C LEU A 421 -1.38 27.05 12.09
N LEU A 422 -1.76 26.40 11.00
CA LEU A 422 -3.04 26.59 10.34
C LEU A 422 -4.07 25.61 10.91
N TYR A 423 -5.22 26.12 11.32
CA TYR A 423 -6.35 25.36 11.81
C TYR A 423 -7.55 25.56 10.89
N ARG A 424 -8.36 24.50 10.76
CA ARG A 424 -9.71 24.57 10.18
C ARG A 424 -10.70 24.28 11.31
N LEU A 425 -11.57 25.24 11.59
CA LEU A 425 -12.44 25.23 12.75
C LEU A 425 -13.92 25.19 12.32
N PRO A 426 -14.78 24.49 13.08
CA PRO A 426 -16.21 24.45 12.82
C PRO A 426 -16.93 25.75 13.19
N GLU A 427 -16.33 26.54 14.08
CA GLU A 427 -16.86 27.81 14.57
C GLU A 427 -15.75 28.87 14.63
N LEU A 428 -16.13 30.14 14.79
CA LEU A 428 -15.17 31.22 14.98
C LEU A 428 -14.24 30.94 16.17
N PRO A 429 -12.93 31.17 16.04
CA PRO A 429 -11.98 30.87 17.09
C PRO A 429 -12.21 31.77 18.32
N ASP A 430 -12.41 31.15 19.49
CA ASP A 430 -12.59 31.83 20.78
C ASP A 430 -11.27 31.85 21.57
N PRO A 431 -10.69 33.03 21.87
CA PRO A 431 -9.45 33.13 22.64
C PRO A 431 -9.52 32.51 24.05
N SER A 432 -10.71 32.36 24.63
CA SER A 432 -10.91 31.73 25.94
C SER A 432 -10.91 30.20 25.89
N ALA A 433 -11.09 29.62 24.70
CA ALA A 433 -11.11 28.19 24.44
C ALA A 433 -10.24 27.86 23.20
N PRO A 434 -8.89 27.96 23.30
CA PRO A 434 -8.02 27.76 22.15
C PRO A 434 -8.14 26.34 21.56
N PRO A 435 -8.08 26.21 20.23
CA PRO A 435 -8.30 24.94 19.56
C PRO A 435 -7.20 23.93 19.88
N ALA A 436 -7.59 22.66 20.03
CA ALA A 436 -6.66 21.57 20.22
C ALA A 436 -5.86 21.29 18.94
N ASN A 437 -4.65 20.72 19.09
CA ASN A 437 -3.77 20.39 17.96
C ASN A 437 -4.38 19.38 16.96
N GLN A 438 -5.48 18.71 17.32
CA GLN A 438 -6.23 17.80 16.43
C GLN A 438 -6.99 18.55 15.32
N LEU A 439 -7.24 19.86 15.49
CA LEU A 439 -7.93 20.72 14.52
C LEU A 439 -6.98 21.46 13.58
N VAL A 440 -5.67 21.15 13.64
CA VAL A 440 -4.69 21.64 12.68
C VAL A 440 -5.06 21.13 11.29
N ALA A 441 -5.02 22.00 10.29
CA ALA A 441 -5.38 21.66 8.93
C ALA A 441 -4.51 20.47 8.45
N PRO A 442 -5.13 19.43 7.85
CA PRO A 442 -4.43 18.19 7.50
C PRO A 442 -3.51 18.35 6.28
N VAL A 443 -3.61 19.47 5.55
CA VAL A 443 -2.91 19.76 4.31
C VAL A 443 -2.39 21.21 4.31
N GLY A 444 -1.44 21.51 3.42
CA GLY A 444 -0.90 22.87 3.25
C GLY A 444 -1.89 23.84 2.59
N VAL A 445 -1.51 25.11 2.54
CA VAL A 445 -2.36 26.22 2.06
C VAL A 445 -2.84 26.06 0.60
N ASP A 446 -2.06 25.41 -0.27
CA ASP A 446 -2.45 25.19 -1.68
C ASP A 446 -3.50 24.08 -1.86
N ASP A 447 -3.43 23.04 -1.01
CA ASP A 447 -4.31 21.87 -1.11
C ASP A 447 -5.56 22.01 -0.21
N LEU A 448 -5.60 23.02 0.65
CA LEU A 448 -6.74 23.33 1.51
C LEU A 448 -7.81 24.08 0.71
N LEU A 449 -8.88 23.38 0.34
CA LEU A 449 -10.00 23.96 -0.42
C LEU A 449 -11.06 24.55 0.52
N ILE A 450 -11.57 25.72 0.17
CA ILE A 450 -12.60 26.41 0.96
C ILE A 450 -14.03 25.91 0.73
N GLU A 451 -14.81 25.88 1.80
CA GLU A 451 -16.24 25.59 1.81
C GLU A 451 -17.04 26.70 2.53
N GLU A 452 -18.33 26.83 2.21
CA GLU A 452 -19.20 27.86 2.79
C GLU A 452 -19.25 27.74 4.31
N GLY A 453 -18.95 28.84 5.01
CA GLY A 453 -19.01 28.89 6.46
C GLY A 453 -17.77 28.34 7.18
N ASP A 454 -16.71 27.96 6.47
CA ASP A 454 -15.45 27.56 7.11
C ASP A 454 -14.80 28.73 7.88
N HIS A 455 -14.19 28.40 9.02
CA HIS A 455 -13.37 29.31 9.81
C HIS A 455 -11.93 28.83 9.85
N TYR A 456 -11.01 29.64 9.31
CA TYR A 456 -9.58 29.35 9.27
C TYR A 456 -8.84 30.22 10.26
N LEU A 457 -7.88 29.62 10.97
CA LEU A 457 -7.05 30.30 11.95
C LEU A 457 -5.57 30.00 11.68
N PHE A 458 -4.76 31.03 11.48
CA PHE A 458 -3.31 30.93 11.61
C PHE A 458 -2.90 31.41 13.01
N TRP A 459 -2.24 30.54 13.77
CA TRP A 459 -1.82 30.83 15.14
C TRP A 459 -0.32 30.72 15.28
N TYR A 460 0.32 31.85 15.59
CA TYR A 460 1.73 31.93 15.95
C TYR A 460 1.91 31.63 17.43
N LYS A 461 2.46 30.46 17.77
CA LYS A 461 2.69 30.08 19.17
C LYS A 461 3.97 29.28 19.32
N LYS A 462 4.42 29.22 20.58
CA LYS A 462 5.50 28.34 20.98
C LYS A 462 5.01 26.89 21.09
N LEU A 463 5.72 25.96 20.44
CA LEU A 463 5.50 24.51 20.53
C LEU A 463 6.24 23.88 21.71
#